data_AF-A0A926YXQ2-F1
#
_entry.id   AF-A0A926YXQ2-F1
#
_cell.length_a   1.000
_cell.length_b   1.000
_cell.length_c   1.000
_cell.angle_alpha   90.00
_cell.angle_beta   90.00
_cell.angle_gamma   90.00
#
_symmetry.space_group_name_H-M   'P 1'
#
loop_
_entity.id
_entity.type
_entity.pdbx_description
1 polymer ?
#
loop_
_entity_poly.entity_id
_entity_poly.type
_entity_poly.pdbx_seq_one_letter_code
_entity_poly.pdbx_strand_id
1 'polypeptide(L)' 'MNTKTIPIQNASSVLLKMEAAINAHDIDTFVNCFAPDFVGEQPVYPERNLLRI' A
#
# COMPACT_ATOMS: atom_id res chain seq x y z
N MET A 1 0.25 28.62 -2.27
CA MET A 1 0.24 27.18 -2.56
C MET A 1 1.51 26.60 -1.96
N ASN A 2 1.42 25.93 -0.82
CA ASN A 2 2.60 25.37 -0.15
C ASN A 2 2.95 24.05 -0.83
N THR A 3 4.01 24.05 -1.63
CA THR A 3 4.58 22.83 -2.22
C THR A 3 5.24 22.02 -1.12
N LYS A 4 4.49 21.06 -0.55
CA LYS A 4 5.04 20.07 0.37
C LYS A 4 5.97 19.17 -0.45
N THR A 5 7.28 19.41 -0.36
CA THR A 5 8.31 18.55 -0.93
C THR A 5 8.20 17.17 -0.29
N ILE A 6 7.71 16.18 -1.04
CA ILE A 6 7.67 14.79 -0.59
C ILE A 6 9.11 14.26 -0.72
N PRO A 7 9.76 13.84 0.37
CA PRO A 7 11.09 13.25 0.28
C PRO A 7 11.00 11.99 -0.60
N ILE A 8 11.83 11.94 -1.66
CA ILE A 8 11.92 10.79 -2.54
C ILE A 8 12.53 9.65 -1.73
N GLN A 9 11.70 8.74 -1.22
CA GLN A 9 12.18 7.53 -0.57
C GLN A 9 12.64 6.53 -1.64
N ASN A 10 13.67 5.75 -1.32
CA ASN A 10 14.09 4.66 -2.17
C ASN A 10 12.98 3.60 -2.23
N ALA A 11 12.49 3.30 -3.43
CA ALA A 11 11.37 2.36 -3.65
C ALA A 11 11.61 1.00 -2.98
N SER A 12 12.84 0.46 -3.03
CA SER A 12 13.18 -0.82 -2.40
C SER A 12 13.01 -0.78 -0.89
N SER A 13 13.33 0.34 -0.24
CA SER A 13 13.19 0.48 1.21
C SER A 13 11.72 0.52 1.66
N VAL A 14 10.85 1.13 0.85
CA VAL A 14 9.41 1.18 1.11
C VAL A 14 8.81 -0.22 0.97
N LEU A 15 9.20 -0.97 -0.06
CA LEU A 15 8.69 -2.32 -0.29
C LEU A 15 9.08 -3.30 0.83
N LEU A 16 10.33 -3.27 1.30
CA LEU A 16 10.78 -4.12 2.42
C LEU A 16 10.03 -3.79 3.71
N LYS A 17 9.79 -2.50 3.99
CA LYS A 17 9.00 -2.08 5.15
C LYS A 17 7.55 -2.55 5.03
N MET A 18 6.97 -2.44 3.83
CA MET A 18 5.60 -2.88 3.55
C MET A 18 5.45 -4.40 3.75
N GLU A 19 6.39 -5.20 3.24
CA GLU A 19 6.42 -6.65 3.41
C GLU A 19 6.46 -7.04 4.89
N ALA A 20 7.35 -6.42 5.67
CA ALA A 20 7.45 -6.67 7.11
C ALA A 20 6.13 -6.32 7.84
N ALA A 21 5.51 -5.20 7.50
CA ALA A 21 4.25 -4.75 8.10
C ALA A 21 3.08 -5.71 7.78
N ILE A 22 2.97 -6.17 6.53
CA ILE A 22 1.96 -7.15 6.12
C ILE A 22 2.11 -8.45 6.92
N ASN A 23 3.34 -8.98 6.98
CA ASN A 23 3.63 -10.23 7.70
C ASN A 23 3.38 -10.11 9.21
N ALA A 24 3.57 -8.92 9.78
CA ALA A 24 3.29 -8.63 11.19
C ALA A 24 1.82 -8.27 11.47
N HIS A 25 0.98 -8.18 10.43
CA HIS A 25 -0.38 -7.64 10.52
C HIS A 25 -0.45 -6.22 11.14
N ASP A 26 0.60 -5.41 10.94
CA ASP A 26 0.68 -4.03 11.41
C ASP A 26 0.08 -3.08 10.35
N ILE A 27 -1.21 -2.77 10.54
CA ILE A 27 -1.99 -1.94 9.61
C ILE A 27 -1.48 -0.49 9.60
N ASP A 28 -1.07 0.05 10.73
CA ASP A 28 -0.64 1.46 10.81
C ASP A 28 0.67 1.67 10.05
N THR A 29 1.63 0.77 10.23
CA THR A 29 2.89 0.81 9.47
C THR A 29 2.65 0.58 7.99
N PHE A 30 1.74 -0.32 7.63
CA PHE A 30 1.38 -0.60 6.24
C PHE A 30 0.74 0.62 5.56
N VAL A 31 -0.24 1.26 6.19
CA VAL A 31 -0.92 2.47 5.64
C VAL A 31 0.07 3.62 5.47
N ASN A 32 1.03 3.77 6.38
CA ASN A 32 2.08 4.79 6.29
C ASN A 32 3.08 4.61 5.13
N CYS A 33 3.07 3.46 4.44
CA CYS A 33 3.87 3.26 3.22
C CYS A 33 3.23 3.91 1.99
N PHE A 34 1.96 4.29 2.04
CA PHE A 34 1.26 4.91 0.90
C PHE A 34 1.43 6.43 0.88
N ALA A 35 1.41 7.00 -0.33
CA ALA A 35 1.22 8.43 -0.48
C ALA A 35 -0.19 8.83 -0.01
N PRO A 36 -0.38 10.05 0.55
CA PRO A 36 -1.70 10.48 1.04
C PRO A 36 -2.81 10.49 -0.02
N ASP A 37 -2.44 10.54 -1.29
CA ASP A 37 -3.30 10.55 -2.48
C ASP A 37 -3.31 9.21 -3.23
N PHE A 38 -2.75 8.15 -2.64
CA PHE A 38 -2.78 6.82 -3.23
C PHE A 38 -4.21 6.30 -3.38
N VAL A 39 -4.55 5.88 -4.60
CA VAL A 39 -5.81 5.20 -4.92
C VAL A 39 -5.50 3.76 -5.31
N GLY A 40 -6.02 2.81 -4.54
CA GLY A 40 -5.88 1.39 -4.83
C GLY A 40 -6.82 0.98 -5.97
N GLU A 41 -6.28 0.73 -7.15
CA GLU A 41 -7.02 0.08 -8.22
C GLU A 41 -6.91 -1.43 -8.03
N GLN A 42 -8.03 -2.06 -7.66
CA GLN A 42 -8.14 -3.51 -7.67
C GLN A 42 -8.97 -3.91 -8.89
N PRO A 43 -8.48 -4.80 -9.77
CA PRO A 43 -9.27 -5.25 -10.90
C PRO A 43 -10.57 -5.87 -10.39
N VAL A 44 -11.70 -5.33 -10.86
CA VAL A 44 -13.00 -5.95 -10.65
C VAL A 44 -12.95 -7.27 -11.40
N TYR A 45 -12.90 -8.38 -10.66
CA TYR A 45 -13.02 -9.70 -11.26
C TYR A 45 -14.50 -9.95 -11.59
N PRO A 46 -14.91 -9.95 -12.88
CA PRO A 46 -16.33 -10.10 -13.24
C PRO A 46 -16.87 -11.50 -12.88
N GLU A 47 -15.99 -12.49 -12.80
CA GLU A 47 -16.35 -13.92 -12.72
C GLU A 47 -16.00 -14.57 -11.36
N ARG A 48 -15.68 -13.81 -10.30
CA ARG A 48 -15.38 -14.40 -8.99
C ARG A 48 -16.66 -14.84 -8.28
N ASN A 49 -17.17 -15.99 -8.72
CA ASN A 49 -17.81 -16.96 -7.84
C ASN A 49 -16.84 -17.13 -6.66
N LEU A 50 -17.23 -16.64 -5.48
CA LEU A 50 -16.43 -16.79 -4.27
C LEU A 50 -16.07 -18.27 -4.16
N LEU A 51 -14.81 -18.62 -4.37
CA LEU A 51 -14.31 -19.91 -3.91
C LEU A 51 -14.44 -19.85 -2.39
N ARG A 52 -15.58 -20.36 -1.93
CA ARG A 52 -15.89 -20.67 -0.56
C ARG A 52 -14.89 -21.72 -0.12
N ILE A 53 -13.77 -21.26 0.41
CA ILE A 53 -12.95 -22.01 1.38
C ILE A 53 -13.76 -22.24 2.65
#